data_AF-A0A3C0Y922-F1
#
_entry.id   AF-A0A3C0Y922-F1
#
_cell.length_a   1.000
_cell.length_b   1.000
_cell.length_c   1.000
_cell.angle_alpha   90.00
_cell.angle_beta   90.00
_cell.angle_gamma   90.00
#
_symmetry.space_group_name_H-M   'P 1'
#
loop_
_entity.id
_entity.type
_entity.pdbx_description
1 polymer ?
#
loop_
_entity_poly.entity_id
_entity_poly.type
_entity_poly.pdbx_seq_one_letter_code
_entity_poly.pdbx_strand_id
1 'polypeptide(L)'
;MTSRQSSPSASATLLPPDDPLRTTLHNEVHARPSARVRLPALIIYVAVLNAGVTREQECDHLRRLPGQQDLPLDSLHGNFLRLRFEGYTVKWERHTEFTRYSIVQA
;
A
#
# COMPACT_ATOMS: atom_id res chain seq x y z
N MET A 1 53.99 -12.32 -13.91
CA MET A 1 52.52 -12.41 -14.07
C MET A 1 51.91 -11.18 -13.42
N THR A 2 51.78 -10.10 -14.18
CA THR A 2 51.32 -8.79 -13.70
C THR A 2 49.79 -8.73 -13.69
N SER A 3 49.23 -8.56 -12.49
CA SER A 3 47.81 -8.33 -12.24
C SER A 3 47.35 -7.05 -12.92
N ARG A 4 46.32 -7.13 -13.78
CA ARG A 4 45.63 -5.97 -14.36
C ARG A 4 44.74 -5.36 -13.27
N GLN A 5 45.14 -4.19 -12.77
CA GLN A 5 44.23 -3.29 -12.06
C GLN A 5 43.33 -2.61 -13.09
N SER A 6 42.03 -2.84 -12.97
CA SER A 6 40.98 -2.17 -13.74
C SER A 6 40.86 -0.72 -13.26
N SER A 7 41.23 0.23 -14.11
CA SER A 7 41.01 1.66 -13.88
C SER A 7 39.51 1.99 -13.78
N PRO A 8 39.07 2.86 -12.85
CA PRO A 8 37.68 3.29 -12.79
C PRO A 8 37.35 4.15 -14.02
N SER A 9 36.21 3.85 -14.65
CA SER A 9 35.70 4.55 -15.84
C SER A 9 35.34 6.00 -15.49
N ALA A 10 35.87 6.95 -16.28
CA ALA A 10 35.74 8.39 -16.09
C ALA A 10 34.32 8.96 -16.28
N SER A 11 33.32 8.12 -16.58
CA SER A 11 31.93 8.57 -16.78
C SER A 11 31.15 8.84 -15.49
N ALA A 12 31.69 8.48 -14.32
CA ALA A 12 31.01 8.65 -13.04
C ALA A 12 31.00 10.11 -12.52
N THR A 13 31.82 11.01 -13.10
CA THR A 13 32.11 12.32 -12.51
C THR A 13 31.21 13.46 -12.97
N LEU A 14 30.24 13.21 -13.85
CA LEU A 14 29.32 14.23 -14.39
C LEU A 14 27.98 14.32 -13.65
N LEU A 15 27.73 13.42 -12.70
CA LEU A 15 26.49 13.41 -11.93
C LEU A 15 26.76 13.93 -10.51
N PRO A 16 25.77 14.61 -9.89
CA PRO A 16 25.81 14.89 -8.47
C PRO A 16 26.07 13.62 -7.65
N PRO A 17 26.75 13.71 -6.50
CA PRO A 17 26.90 12.58 -5.60
C PRO A 17 25.52 12.06 -5.15
N ASP A 18 25.42 10.75 -5.00
CA ASP A 18 24.19 10.09 -4.54
C ASP A 18 23.74 10.62 -3.17
N ASP A 19 22.43 10.82 -3.02
CA ASP A 19 21.85 11.09 -1.71
C ASP A 19 22.05 9.87 -0.79
N PRO A 20 22.51 10.05 0.46
CA PRO A 20 22.71 8.94 1.40
C PRO A 20 21.47 8.06 1.63
N LEU A 21 20.26 8.62 1.45
CA LEU A 21 18.99 7.91 1.60
C LEU A 21 18.48 7.27 0.30
N ARG A 22 19.13 7.51 -0.86
CA ARG A 22 18.66 7.05 -2.18
C ARG A 22 18.31 5.56 -2.18
N THR A 23 19.24 4.72 -1.73
CA THR A 23 19.03 3.26 -1.68
C THR A 23 17.93 2.87 -0.70
N THR A 24 17.90 3.50 0.48
CA THR A 24 16.90 3.21 1.52
C THR A 24 15.48 3.53 1.02
N LEU A 25 15.28 4.74 0.48
CA LEU A 25 13.99 5.18 -0.06
C LEU A 25 13.57 4.38 -1.30
N HIS A 26 14.52 4.07 -2.19
CA HIS A 26 14.26 3.21 -3.35
C HIS A 26 13.78 1.82 -2.91
N ASN A 27 14.45 1.21 -1.93
CA ASN A 27 14.09 -0.10 -1.42
C ASN A 27 12.77 -0.09 -0.63
N GLU A 28 12.39 1.01 0.00
CA GLU A 28 11.11 1.16 0.69
C GLU A 28 9.92 0.99 -0.27
N VAL A 29 10.02 1.53 -1.48
CA VAL A 29 8.98 1.39 -2.52
C VAL A 29 8.87 -0.06 -2.99
N HIS A 30 9.99 -0.77 -3.10
CA HIS A 30 10.04 -2.17 -3.55
C HIS A 30 9.71 -3.20 -2.44
N ALA A 31 9.64 -2.77 -1.18
CA ALA A 31 9.28 -3.62 -0.05
C ALA A 31 7.77 -3.93 0.06
N ARG A 32 6.93 -3.49 -0.91
CA ARG A 32 5.48 -3.73 -0.93
C ARG A 32 5.13 -4.94 -1.83
N PRO A 33 5.12 -6.18 -1.31
CA PRO A 33 4.72 -7.33 -2.11
C PRO A 33 3.29 -7.17 -2.64
N SER A 34 3.11 -7.43 -3.95
CA SER A 34 1.79 -7.46 -4.58
C SER A 34 0.89 -8.50 -3.89
N ALA A 35 -0.38 -8.16 -3.72
CA ALA A 35 -1.36 -9.11 -3.18
C ALA A 35 -1.48 -10.30 -4.14
N ARG A 36 -1.38 -11.52 -3.60
CA ARG A 36 -1.67 -12.74 -4.37
C ARG A 36 -3.17 -12.91 -4.50
N VAL A 37 -3.66 -13.11 -5.72
CA VAL A 37 -5.08 -13.34 -6.02
C VAL A 37 -5.20 -14.72 -6.68
N ARG A 38 -6.10 -15.56 -6.16
CA ARG A 38 -6.42 -16.86 -6.79
C ARG A 38 -7.35 -16.62 -7.97
N LEU A 39 -7.20 -17.38 -9.04
CA LEU A 39 -8.01 -17.23 -10.26
C LEU A 39 -9.00 -18.40 -10.39
N PRO A 40 -10.18 -18.17 -11.01
CA PRO A 40 -10.69 -16.88 -11.51
C PRO A 40 -11.07 -15.93 -10.37
N ALA A 41 -10.97 -14.62 -10.59
CA ALA A 41 -11.34 -13.62 -9.58
C ALA A 41 -12.10 -12.43 -10.17
N LEU A 42 -13.01 -11.89 -9.36
CA LEU A 42 -13.60 -10.56 -9.55
C LEU A 42 -12.94 -9.58 -8.59
N ILE A 43 -12.43 -8.49 -9.14
CA ILE A 43 -11.78 -7.42 -8.37
C ILE A 43 -12.54 -6.13 -8.62
N ILE A 44 -13.04 -5.51 -7.53
CA ILE A 44 -13.65 -4.18 -7.56
C ILE A 44 -12.72 -3.23 -6.83
N TYR A 45 -12.44 -2.08 -7.45
CA TYR A 45 -11.55 -1.06 -6.91
C TYR A 45 -12.24 0.30 -7.00
N VAL A 46 -12.43 0.95 -5.84
CA VAL A 46 -13.07 2.26 -5.74
C VAL A 46 -12.20 3.17 -4.89
N ALA A 47 -11.95 4.39 -5.36
CA ALA A 47 -11.32 5.45 -4.59
C ALA A 47 -12.30 6.62 -4.48
N VAL A 48 -12.48 7.13 -3.27
CA VAL A 48 -13.37 8.26 -2.97
C VAL A 48 -12.58 9.37 -2.27
N LEU A 49 -12.83 10.62 -2.63
CA LEU A 49 -12.25 11.76 -1.93
C LEU A 49 -12.74 11.77 -0.47
N ASN A 50 -11.84 12.07 0.46
CA ASN A 50 -12.15 12.00 1.90
C ASN A 50 -12.02 13.36 2.61
N ALA A 51 -11.98 14.46 1.84
CA ALA A 51 -12.05 15.80 2.38
C ALA A 51 -13.32 15.99 3.22
N GLY A 52 -13.17 16.38 4.48
CA GLY A 52 -14.28 16.53 5.43
C GLY A 52 -14.83 15.21 5.99
N VAL A 53 -14.27 14.06 5.62
CA VAL A 53 -14.68 12.75 6.15
C VAL A 53 -13.70 12.30 7.24
N THR A 54 -14.19 12.17 8.47
CA THR A 54 -13.38 11.72 9.61
C THR A 54 -13.20 10.20 9.63
N ARG A 55 -12.26 9.69 10.44
CA ARG A 55 -12.05 8.24 10.58
C ARG A 55 -13.24 7.56 11.28
N GLU A 56 -13.90 8.26 12.19
CA GLU A 56 -15.09 7.79 12.89
C GLU A 56 -16.23 7.55 11.90
N GLN A 57 -16.45 8.50 10.97
CA GLN A 57 -17.46 8.36 9.92
C GLN A 57 -17.17 7.18 8.98
N GLU A 58 -15.90 6.94 8.65
CA GLU A 58 -15.51 5.77 7.86
C GLU A 58 -15.65 4.47 8.65
N CYS A 59 -15.32 4.48 9.94
CA CYS A 59 -15.54 3.35 10.83
C CYS A 59 -17.03 3.00 10.89
N ASP A 60 -17.90 4.00 11.06
CA ASP A 60 -19.35 3.84 11.04
C ASP A 60 -19.87 3.36 9.68
N HIS A 61 -19.26 3.78 8.58
CA HIS A 61 -19.57 3.27 7.25
C HIS A 61 -19.20 1.78 7.13
N LEU A 62 -18.02 1.39 7.58
CA LEU A 62 -17.55 -0.01 7.58
C LEU A 62 -18.38 -0.89 8.50
N ARG A 63 -18.85 -0.39 9.64
CA ARG A 63 -19.75 -1.10 10.57
C ARG A 63 -21.09 -1.50 9.96
N ARG A 64 -21.50 -0.85 8.86
CA ARG A 64 -22.71 -1.23 8.11
C ARG A 64 -22.53 -2.52 7.31
N LEU A 65 -21.31 -3.00 7.14
CA LEU A 65 -21.05 -4.28 6.50
C LEU A 65 -21.48 -5.44 7.43
N PRO A 66 -22.05 -6.53 6.90
CA PRO A 66 -22.51 -7.65 7.71
C PRO A 66 -21.39 -8.24 8.59
N GLY A 67 -21.64 -8.35 9.89
CA GLY A 67 -20.68 -8.92 10.85
C GLY A 67 -19.56 -7.97 11.27
N GLN A 68 -19.66 -6.66 10.96
CA GLN A 68 -18.68 -5.64 11.34
C GLN A 68 -19.23 -4.62 12.33
N GLN A 69 -20.40 -4.87 12.93
CA GLN A 69 -21.09 -3.94 13.83
C GLN A 69 -20.20 -3.51 15.01
N ASP A 70 -19.37 -4.43 15.50
CA ASP A 70 -18.48 -4.21 16.64
C ASP A 70 -17.05 -3.80 16.25
N LEU A 71 -16.81 -3.41 14.99
CA LEU A 71 -15.49 -3.00 14.52
C LEU A 71 -14.97 -1.80 15.36
N PRO A 72 -13.86 -1.92 16.11
CA PRO A 72 -13.37 -0.84 16.94
C PRO A 72 -12.63 0.19 16.09
N LEU A 73 -12.79 1.47 16.45
CA LEU A 73 -12.16 2.60 15.74
C LEU A 73 -10.64 2.46 15.65
N ASP A 74 -10.02 1.93 16.71
CA ASP A 74 -8.57 1.71 16.79
C ASP A 74 -8.04 0.84 15.65
N SER A 75 -8.89 -0.01 15.04
CA SER A 75 -8.53 -0.81 13.87
C SER A 75 -8.16 0.02 12.64
N LEU A 76 -8.58 1.29 12.57
CA LEU A 76 -8.33 2.20 11.45
C LEU A 76 -7.05 3.05 11.61
N HIS A 77 -6.35 2.97 12.76
CA HIS A 77 -5.14 3.77 13.00
C HIS A 77 -4.02 3.50 12.00
N GLY A 78 -3.91 2.26 11.49
CA GLY A 78 -2.86 1.85 10.56
C GLY A 78 -3.02 2.32 9.11
N ASN A 79 -4.00 3.19 8.80
CA ASN A 79 -4.38 3.60 7.43
C ASN A 79 -4.73 2.46 6.47
N PHE A 80 -4.79 1.22 6.97
CA PHE A 80 -5.09 0.02 6.24
C PHE A 80 -5.89 -0.90 7.16
N LEU A 81 -6.94 -1.49 6.61
CA LEU A 81 -7.76 -2.49 7.28
C LEU A 81 -8.13 -3.56 6.27
N ARG A 82 -8.10 -4.83 6.69
CA ARG A 82 -8.59 -5.96 5.90
C ARG A 82 -9.70 -6.67 6.64
N LEU A 83 -10.87 -6.69 6.01
CA LEU A 83 -12.05 -7.41 6.45
C LEU A 83 -12.22 -8.68 5.61
N ARG A 84 -12.54 -9.78 6.27
CA ARG A 84 -12.76 -11.08 5.62
C ARG A 84 -14.22 -11.46 5.75
N PHE A 85 -14.81 -11.83 4.62
CA PHE A 85 -16.18 -12.32 4.52
C PHE A 85 -16.15 -13.71 3.91
N GLU A 86 -17.30 -14.36 3.86
CA GLU A 86 -17.46 -15.57 3.08
C GLU A 86 -17.35 -15.25 1.59
N GLY A 87 -16.37 -15.86 0.91
CA GLY A 87 -16.16 -15.73 -0.53
C GLY A 87 -15.42 -14.46 -1.00
N TYR A 88 -15.23 -13.44 -0.16
CA TYR A 88 -14.49 -12.24 -0.57
C TYR A 88 -13.78 -11.52 0.59
N THR A 89 -12.85 -10.63 0.23
CA THR A 89 -12.18 -9.74 1.18
C THR A 89 -12.39 -8.30 0.79
N VAL A 90 -12.56 -7.42 1.78
CA VAL A 90 -12.58 -5.97 1.61
C VAL A 90 -11.32 -5.41 2.23
N LYS A 91 -10.60 -4.60 1.47
CA LYS A 91 -9.42 -3.88 1.90
C LYS A 91 -9.74 -2.39 1.86
N TRP A 92 -9.72 -1.76 3.02
CA TRP A 92 -9.86 -0.32 3.20
C TRP A 92 -8.46 0.29 3.40
N GLU A 93 -8.15 1.38 2.71
CA GLU A 93 -6.93 2.15 2.92
C GLU A 93 -7.21 3.64 2.88
N ARG A 94 -6.67 4.39 3.85
CA ARG A 94 -6.81 5.84 3.90
C ARG A 94 -5.52 6.53 3.50
N HIS A 95 -5.63 7.41 2.52
CA HIS A 95 -4.62 8.39 2.14
C HIS A 95 -5.04 9.78 2.62
N THR A 96 -4.16 10.77 2.44
CA THR A 96 -4.44 12.16 2.85
C THR A 96 -5.63 12.75 2.09
N GLU A 97 -5.76 12.45 0.80
CA GLU A 97 -6.74 13.07 -0.11
C GLU A 97 -7.93 12.16 -0.44
N PHE A 98 -7.76 10.85 -0.30
CA PHE A 98 -8.76 9.85 -0.67
C PHE A 98 -8.69 8.61 0.20
N THR A 99 -9.77 7.85 0.17
CA THR A 99 -9.88 6.52 0.78
C THR A 99 -10.18 5.50 -0.31
N ARG A 100 -9.49 4.37 -0.25
CA ARG A 100 -9.59 3.28 -1.19
C ARG A 100 -10.31 2.09 -0.57
N TYR A 101 -11.13 1.45 -1.39
CA TYR A 101 -11.76 0.16 -1.14
C TYR A 101 -11.37 -0.80 -2.27
N SER A 102 -10.83 -1.96 -1.91
CA SER A 102 -10.58 -3.06 -2.85
C SER A 102 -11.31 -4.30 -2.39
N ILE A 103 -12.16 -4.85 -3.24
CA ILE A 103 -12.91 -6.08 -3.00
C ILE A 103 -12.34 -7.14 -3.91
N VAL A 104 -11.95 -8.28 -3.34
CA VAL A 104 -11.44 -9.43 -4.10
C VAL A 104 -12.30 -10.64 -3.75
N GLN A 105 -12.99 -11.17 -4.76
CA GLN A 105 -13.75 -12.41 -4.72
C GLN A 105 -13.01 -13.43 -5.60
N ALA A 106 -12.71 -14.61 -5.05
CA ALA A 106 -11.89 -15.65 -5.69
C ALA A 106 -12.43 -17.06 -5.44
#